data_AF-A0A0J9TMM9-F1
#
_entry.id   AF-A0A0J9TMM9-F1
#
_cell.length_a   1.000
_cell.length_b   1.000
_cell.length_c   1.000
_cell.angle_alpha   90.00
_cell.angle_beta   90.00
_cell.angle_gamma   90.00
#
_symmetry.space_group_name_H-M   'P 1'
#
loop_
_entity.id
_entity.type
_entity.pdbx_description
1 polymer ?
#
loop_
_entity_poly.entity_id
_entity_poly.type
_entity_poly.pdbx_seq_one_letter_code
_entity_poly.pdbx_strand_id
1 'polypeptide(L)'
;MTTSPEKTLEEVAEAVKLHKIHHEKFFSELDISSSSDQLCNGIDNQADPKYKEVKELCSKLVGLLEKLSKAKDSERNNYCSYIRYWLYEQIYEINEDKSASIDNVPFFDNLNHAWTNINNVKLSSKCNPENIKDVKLDELKNRIFSYIYFKNIEKIKKISASENGTDCDKYLTYLKSFKSVHDGYKNNHCRGVFAFTQNGPDYFPCKDKDVLMSRILN
;
A
#
# COMPACT_ATOMS: atom_id res chain seq x y z
N MET A 1 37.44 -6.68 8.77
CA MET A 1 36.12 -7.32 8.94
C MET A 1 35.31 -6.96 7.73
N THR A 2 35.04 -7.91 6.84
CA THR A 2 34.24 -7.71 5.64
C THR A 2 32.78 -7.63 6.10
N THR A 3 32.23 -6.43 6.22
CA THR A 3 30.80 -6.25 6.47
C THR A 3 30.05 -6.83 5.28
N SER A 4 29.28 -7.90 5.52
CA SER A 4 28.27 -8.38 4.58
C SER A 4 27.41 -7.18 4.14
N PRO A 5 26.97 -7.09 2.88
CA PRO A 5 26.05 -6.05 2.45
C PRO A 5 24.85 -6.00 3.40
N GLU A 6 24.52 -4.80 3.89
CA GLU A 6 23.33 -4.59 4.69
C GLU A 6 22.11 -4.90 3.81
N LYS A 7 21.25 -5.81 4.26
CA LYS A 7 20.05 -6.19 3.50
C LYS A 7 19.09 -5.01 3.44
N THR A 8 18.49 -4.79 2.28
CA THR A 8 17.47 -3.76 2.06
C THR A 8 16.20 -4.08 2.83
N LEU A 9 15.37 -3.05 3.10
CA LEU A 9 14.06 -3.23 3.75
C LEU A 9 13.16 -4.19 2.96
N GLU A 10 13.23 -4.15 1.62
CA GLU A 10 12.43 -5.01 0.76
C GLU A 10 12.80 -6.49 0.90
N GLU A 11 14.10 -6.82 0.86
CA GLU A 11 14.58 -8.19 1.03
C GLU A 11 14.22 -8.78 2.40
N VAL A 12 14.36 -7.99 3.47
CA VAL A 12 14.03 -8.47 4.82
C VAL A 12 12.52 -8.57 5.03
N ALA A 13 11.72 -7.69 4.42
CA ALA A 13 10.27 -7.78 4.43
C ALA A 13 9.80 -9.01 3.64
N GLU A 14 10.48 -9.37 2.55
CA GLU A 14 10.17 -10.56 1.76
C GLU A 14 10.38 -11.83 2.55
N ALA A 15 11.49 -11.92 3.29
CA ALA A 15 11.82 -13.04 4.16
C ALA A 15 10.76 -13.33 5.24
N VAL A 16 9.99 -12.32 5.65
CA VAL A 16 8.87 -12.45 6.61
C VAL A 16 7.49 -12.37 5.95
N LYS A 17 7.45 -12.33 4.61
CA LYS A 17 6.26 -12.20 3.78
C LYS A 17 5.47 -10.91 4.00
N LEU A 18 6.10 -9.82 4.44
CA LEU A 18 5.47 -8.50 4.63
C LEU A 18 5.88 -7.47 3.56
N HIS A 19 6.38 -7.93 2.42
CA HIS A 19 6.85 -7.07 1.32
C HIS A 19 5.76 -6.64 0.33
N LYS A 20 4.60 -7.32 0.35
CA LYS A 20 3.48 -7.07 -0.54
C LYS A 20 2.15 -7.04 0.19
N ILE A 21 1.22 -6.28 -0.36
CA ILE A 21 -0.17 -6.25 0.09
C ILE A 21 -0.74 -7.66 -0.04
N HIS A 22 -1.00 -8.29 1.10
CA HIS A 22 -1.53 -9.65 1.12
C HIS A 22 -2.92 -9.69 0.50
N HIS A 23 -3.12 -10.66 -0.40
CA HIS A 23 -4.38 -10.86 -1.06
C HIS A 23 -5.52 -11.01 -0.05
N GLU A 24 -6.40 -10.02 0.02
CA GLU A 24 -7.60 -10.13 0.83
C GLU A 24 -8.55 -11.11 0.15
N LYS A 25 -9.14 -12.03 0.93
CA LYS A 25 -10.13 -13.00 0.43
C LYS A 25 -11.30 -12.30 -0.25
N PHE A 26 -11.63 -11.08 0.21
CA PHE A 26 -12.64 -10.25 -0.41
C PHE A 26 -12.38 -10.00 -1.91
N PHE A 27 -11.12 -10.00 -2.34
CA PHE A 27 -10.71 -9.72 -3.71
C PHE A 27 -10.19 -10.93 -4.49
N SER A 28 -10.18 -12.15 -3.92
CA SER A 28 -9.60 -13.37 -4.54
C SER A 28 -10.21 -13.80 -5.88
N GLU A 29 -11.38 -13.25 -6.21
CA GLU A 29 -12.06 -13.38 -7.49
C GLU A 29 -12.13 -11.97 -8.09
N LEU A 30 -11.09 -11.63 -8.86
CA LEU A 30 -11.03 -10.41 -9.67
C LEU A 30 -11.68 -10.70 -11.01
N ASP A 31 -12.99 -10.47 -11.10
CA ASP A 31 -13.64 -10.47 -12.40
C ASP A 31 -13.32 -9.16 -13.12
N ILE A 32 -12.85 -9.28 -14.36
CA ILE A 32 -12.70 -8.14 -15.27
C ILE A 32 -14.10 -7.54 -15.47
N SER A 33 -14.30 -6.30 -15.04
CA SER A 33 -15.59 -5.65 -15.20
C SER A 33 -15.84 -5.28 -16.66
N SER A 34 -17.06 -5.48 -17.14
CA SER A 34 -17.50 -5.01 -18.46
C SER A 34 -17.55 -3.48 -18.60
N SER A 35 -17.52 -2.72 -17.49
CA SER A 35 -17.44 -1.26 -17.51
C SER A 35 -16.00 -0.74 -17.70
N SER A 36 -15.00 -1.63 -17.59
CA SER A 36 -13.59 -1.28 -17.69
C SER A 36 -13.23 -0.72 -19.05
N ASP A 37 -13.82 -1.26 -20.12
CA ASP A 37 -13.52 -0.82 -21.48
C ASP A 37 -13.76 0.68 -21.63
N GLN A 38 -14.92 1.20 -21.19
CA GLN A 38 -15.23 2.62 -21.30
C GLN A 38 -14.35 3.51 -20.42
N LEU A 39 -14.07 3.07 -19.19
CA LEU A 39 -13.36 3.88 -18.18
C LEU A 39 -11.85 3.88 -18.38
N CYS A 40 -11.30 2.85 -19.03
CA CYS A 40 -9.86 2.66 -19.25
C CYS A 40 -9.41 3.03 -20.68
N ASN A 41 -10.30 3.51 -21.54
CA ASN A 41 -9.99 3.91 -22.92
C ASN A 41 -8.93 5.02 -23.05
N GLY A 42 -8.70 5.83 -22.00
CA GLY A 42 -7.62 6.83 -22.00
C GLY A 42 -6.20 6.24 -22.04
N ILE A 43 -6.07 4.91 -21.90
CA ILE A 43 -4.81 4.15 -21.84
C ILE A 43 -4.58 3.41 -23.17
N ASP A 44 -4.69 4.12 -24.29
CA ASP A 44 -4.54 3.52 -25.62
C ASP A 44 -3.20 3.89 -26.29
N ASN A 45 -2.37 2.87 -26.55
CA ASN A 45 -1.57 2.75 -27.77
C ASN A 45 -1.22 1.28 -28.03
N GLN A 46 -1.71 0.73 -29.15
CA GLN A 46 -1.79 -0.72 -29.42
C GLN A 46 -0.45 -1.45 -29.65
N ALA A 47 0.71 -0.77 -29.56
CA ALA A 47 2.01 -1.33 -29.91
C ALA A 47 3.00 -1.50 -28.75
N ASP A 48 2.79 -0.84 -27.60
CA ASP A 48 3.71 -0.92 -26.47
C ASP A 48 3.16 -1.90 -25.39
N PRO A 49 3.89 -2.98 -25.07
CA PRO A 49 3.50 -3.96 -24.05
C PRO A 49 3.14 -3.35 -22.69
N LYS A 50 3.77 -2.23 -22.28
CA LYS A 50 3.46 -1.55 -21.02
C LYS A 50 2.03 -1.03 -20.98
N TYR A 51 1.50 -0.55 -22.10
CA TYR A 51 0.12 -0.05 -22.15
C TYR A 51 -0.91 -1.18 -22.03
N LYS A 52 -0.60 -2.38 -22.52
CA LYS A 52 -1.43 -3.55 -22.30
C LYS A 52 -1.49 -3.90 -20.80
N GLU A 53 -0.34 -3.92 -20.13
CA GLU A 53 -0.24 -4.19 -18.69
C GLU A 53 -1.00 -3.12 -17.87
N VAL A 54 -0.86 -1.85 -18.22
CA VAL A 54 -1.58 -0.75 -17.56
C VAL A 54 -3.09 -0.82 -17.81
N LYS A 55 -3.54 -1.20 -19.01
CA LYS A 55 -4.96 -1.40 -19.32
C LYS A 55 -5.54 -2.54 -18.49
N GLU A 56 -4.82 -3.65 -18.36
CA GLU A 56 -5.19 -4.75 -17.46
C GLU A 56 -5.24 -4.30 -15.99
N LEU A 57 -4.29 -3.48 -15.54
CA LEU A 57 -4.31 -2.88 -14.21
C LEU A 57 -5.55 -2.01 -13.99
N CYS A 58 -5.89 -1.15 -14.95
CA CYS A 58 -7.08 -0.30 -14.89
C CYS A 58 -8.36 -1.15 -14.80
N SER A 59 -8.48 -2.20 -15.62
CA SER A 59 -9.63 -3.11 -15.56
C SER A 59 -9.76 -3.82 -14.21
N LYS A 60 -8.64 -4.25 -13.62
CA LYS A 60 -8.62 -4.82 -12.26
C LYS A 60 -9.05 -3.79 -11.22
N LEU A 61 -8.55 -2.56 -11.30
CA LEU A 61 -8.95 -1.46 -10.41
C LEU A 61 -10.45 -1.19 -10.47
N VAL A 62 -11.03 -1.10 -11.68
CA VAL A 62 -12.47 -0.91 -11.87
C VAL A 62 -13.25 -2.08 -11.25
N GLY A 63 -12.86 -3.32 -11.54
CA GLY A 63 -13.50 -4.51 -10.95
C GLY A 63 -13.46 -4.53 -9.42
N LEU A 64 -12.31 -4.18 -8.82
CA LEU A 64 -12.15 -4.05 -7.37
C LEU A 64 -13.11 -3.02 -6.76
N LEU A 65 -13.20 -1.83 -7.36
CA LEU A 65 -14.05 -0.75 -6.88
C LEU A 65 -15.54 -1.05 -7.04
N GLU A 66 -15.94 -1.75 -8.10
CA GLU A 66 -17.32 -2.22 -8.29
C GLU A 66 -17.70 -3.35 -7.33
N LYS A 67 -16.77 -4.25 -7.00
CA LYS A 67 -16.98 -5.25 -5.96
C LYS A 67 -17.16 -4.55 -4.61
N LEU A 68 -16.31 -3.56 -4.34
CA LEU A 68 -16.38 -2.73 -3.14
C LEU A 68 -17.73 -1.99 -3.02
N SER A 69 -18.31 -1.51 -4.13
CA SER A 69 -19.60 -0.80 -4.09
C SER A 69 -20.78 -1.68 -3.69
N LYS A 70 -20.62 -3.00 -3.76
CA LYS A 70 -21.61 -4.00 -3.31
C LYS A 70 -21.39 -4.44 -1.85
N ALA A 71 -20.27 -4.04 -1.23
CA ALA A 71 -19.95 -4.36 0.16
C ALA A 71 -20.73 -3.48 1.15
N LYS A 72 -20.83 -3.96 2.40
CA LYS A 72 -21.39 -3.19 3.52
C LYS A 72 -20.49 -1.99 3.83
N ASP A 73 -21.07 -0.93 4.41
CA ASP A 73 -20.36 0.32 4.67
C ASP A 73 -19.09 0.17 5.53
N SER A 74 -19.11 -0.70 6.55
CA SER A 74 -17.94 -0.96 7.42
C SER A 74 -16.80 -1.66 6.67
N GLU A 75 -17.12 -2.59 5.78
CA GLU A 75 -16.16 -3.27 4.89
C GLU A 75 -15.62 -2.30 3.84
N ARG A 76 -16.50 -1.44 3.29
CA ARG A 76 -16.16 -0.45 2.26
C ARG A 76 -15.01 0.45 2.67
N ASN A 77 -15.04 0.98 3.89
CA ASN A 77 -14.00 1.88 4.39
C ASN A 77 -12.66 1.14 4.59
N ASN A 78 -12.70 -0.08 5.13
CA ASN A 78 -11.49 -0.87 5.38
C ASN A 78 -10.76 -1.29 4.11
N TYR A 79 -11.52 -1.64 3.07
CA TYR A 79 -10.96 -2.09 1.80
C TYR A 79 -10.61 -0.95 0.84
N CYS A 80 -11.12 0.27 1.06
CA CYS A 80 -10.70 1.42 0.26
C CYS A 80 -9.19 1.69 0.37
N SER A 81 -8.68 1.76 1.60
CA SER A 81 -7.24 1.90 1.86
C SER A 81 -6.46 0.72 1.27
N TYR A 82 -7.01 -0.51 1.36
CA TYR A 82 -6.38 -1.67 0.75
C TYR A 82 -6.20 -1.50 -0.78
N ILE A 83 -7.27 -1.11 -1.50
CA ILE A 83 -7.21 -0.90 -2.96
C ILE A 83 -6.18 0.17 -3.30
N ARG A 84 -6.06 1.22 -2.47
CA ARG A 84 -5.07 2.29 -2.67
C ARG A 84 -3.64 1.74 -2.64
N TYR A 85 -3.29 1.04 -1.58
CA TYR A 85 -1.93 0.50 -1.43
C TYR A 85 -1.62 -0.62 -2.41
N TRP A 86 -2.63 -1.43 -2.76
CA TRP A 86 -2.51 -2.39 -3.86
C TRP A 86 -2.23 -1.67 -5.18
N LEU A 87 -2.94 -0.59 -5.50
CA LEU A 87 -2.71 0.15 -6.73
C LEU A 87 -1.31 0.76 -6.78
N TYR A 88 -0.83 1.35 -5.68
CA TYR A 88 0.53 1.88 -5.59
C TYR A 88 1.60 0.80 -5.74
N GLU A 89 1.36 -0.40 -5.21
CA GLU A 89 2.24 -1.55 -5.42
C GLU A 89 2.32 -1.91 -6.90
N GLN A 90 1.18 -1.99 -7.60
CA GLN A 90 1.15 -2.31 -9.03
C GLN A 90 1.82 -1.21 -9.88
N ILE A 91 1.58 0.08 -9.57
CA ILE A 91 2.26 1.20 -10.23
C ILE A 91 3.77 1.12 -10.01
N TYR A 92 4.20 0.86 -8.76
CA TYR A 92 5.60 0.70 -8.43
C TYR A 92 6.22 -0.46 -9.20
N GLU A 93 5.54 -1.59 -9.39
CA GLU A 93 6.04 -2.73 -10.17
C GLU A 93 6.22 -2.39 -11.66
N ILE A 94 5.21 -1.76 -12.28
CA ILE A 94 5.19 -1.41 -13.71
C ILE A 94 6.21 -0.32 -14.07
N ASN A 95 6.36 0.70 -13.22
CA ASN A 95 7.20 1.85 -13.55
C ASN A 95 8.69 1.52 -13.42
N GLU A 96 9.51 1.79 -14.44
CA GLU A 96 10.94 1.47 -14.38
C GLU A 96 11.72 2.34 -13.39
N ASP A 97 11.49 3.66 -13.42
CA ASP A 97 12.12 4.61 -12.50
C ASP A 97 11.38 4.62 -11.16
N LYS A 98 11.88 3.86 -10.19
CA LYS A 98 11.28 3.80 -8.85
C LYS A 98 11.38 5.14 -8.11
N SER A 99 12.34 6.00 -8.48
CA SER A 99 12.53 7.30 -7.85
C SER A 99 11.67 8.42 -8.42
N ALA A 100 10.93 8.14 -9.52
CA ALA A 100 10.06 9.09 -10.18
C ALA A 100 8.98 9.63 -9.24
N SER A 101 8.59 10.89 -9.45
CA SER A 101 7.33 11.41 -8.88
C SER A 101 6.14 10.68 -9.51
N ILE A 102 5.11 10.41 -8.71
CA ILE A 102 3.85 9.83 -9.16
C ILE A 102 3.20 10.66 -10.28
N ASP A 103 3.39 11.98 -10.26
CA ASP A 103 2.86 12.89 -11.29
C ASP A 103 3.53 12.70 -12.65
N ASN A 104 4.74 12.13 -12.66
CA ASN A 104 5.47 11.81 -13.89
C ASN A 104 5.17 10.40 -14.41
N VAL A 105 4.34 9.62 -13.71
CA VAL A 105 3.91 8.30 -14.18
C VAL A 105 2.84 8.50 -15.25
N PRO A 106 3.11 8.19 -16.54
CA PRO A 106 2.28 8.65 -17.66
C PRO A 106 0.82 8.19 -17.65
N PHE A 107 0.51 7.15 -16.87
CA PHE A 107 -0.82 6.54 -16.79
C PHE A 107 -1.53 6.77 -15.46
N PHE A 108 -0.91 7.46 -14.50
CA PHE A 108 -1.48 7.65 -13.17
C PHE A 108 -2.79 8.45 -13.21
N ASP A 109 -2.85 9.52 -14.01
CA ASP A 109 -4.05 10.34 -14.16
C ASP A 109 -5.24 9.54 -14.74
N ASN A 110 -4.98 8.64 -15.68
CA ASN A 110 -6.01 7.77 -16.24
C ASN A 110 -6.58 6.80 -15.18
N LEU A 111 -5.72 6.22 -14.34
CA LEU A 111 -6.14 5.37 -13.22
C LEU A 111 -6.97 6.16 -12.20
N ASN A 112 -6.52 7.37 -11.85
CA ASN A 112 -7.25 8.26 -10.95
C ASN A 112 -8.60 8.70 -11.51
N HIS A 113 -8.68 8.94 -12.82
CA HIS A 113 -9.93 9.28 -13.50
C HIS A 113 -10.94 8.13 -13.43
N ALA A 114 -10.51 6.91 -13.78
CA ALA A 114 -11.34 5.71 -13.69
C ALA A 114 -11.82 5.46 -12.25
N TRP A 115 -10.93 5.59 -11.26
CA TRP A 115 -11.28 5.50 -9.84
C TRP A 115 -12.34 6.55 -9.48
N THR A 116 -12.07 7.82 -9.76
CA THR A 116 -12.96 8.95 -9.42
C THR A 116 -14.37 8.74 -9.97
N ASN A 117 -14.49 8.28 -11.22
CA ASN A 117 -15.78 8.00 -11.84
C ASN A 117 -16.55 6.92 -11.08
N ILE A 118 -15.96 5.75 -10.82
CA ILE A 118 -16.65 4.68 -10.06
C ILE A 118 -16.99 5.15 -8.65
N ASN A 119 -16.09 5.90 -8.01
CA ASN A 119 -16.33 6.38 -6.66
C ASN A 119 -17.51 7.34 -6.57
N ASN A 120 -17.65 8.26 -7.52
CA ASN A 120 -18.77 9.19 -7.57
C ASN A 120 -20.10 8.49 -7.91
N VAL A 121 -20.07 7.54 -8.85
CA VAL A 121 -21.29 6.88 -9.35
C VAL A 121 -21.78 5.76 -8.43
N LYS A 122 -20.86 4.96 -7.86
CA LYS A 122 -21.19 3.70 -7.17
C LYS A 122 -20.84 3.67 -5.68
N LEU A 123 -19.86 4.46 -5.24
CA LEU A 123 -19.36 4.44 -3.86
C LEU A 123 -19.84 5.63 -3.01
N SER A 124 -20.68 6.50 -3.57
CA SER A 124 -21.20 7.72 -2.90
C SER A 124 -20.08 8.62 -2.36
N SER A 125 -18.98 8.72 -3.11
CA SER A 125 -17.79 9.52 -2.76
C SER A 125 -17.12 9.14 -1.44
N LYS A 126 -17.35 7.92 -0.93
CA LYS A 126 -16.76 7.42 0.33
C LYS A 126 -15.36 6.83 0.17
N CYS A 127 -14.91 6.54 -1.05
CA CYS A 127 -13.62 5.93 -1.34
C CYS A 127 -12.91 6.69 -2.46
N ASN A 128 -12.50 7.93 -2.16
CA ASN A 128 -11.80 8.77 -3.11
C ASN A 128 -10.36 8.27 -3.32
N PRO A 129 -9.80 8.41 -4.55
CA PRO A 129 -8.36 8.32 -4.73
C PRO A 129 -7.67 9.38 -3.85
N GLU A 130 -6.46 9.11 -3.40
CA GLU A 130 -5.70 10.09 -2.61
C GLU A 130 -5.23 11.23 -3.52
N ASN A 131 -5.39 12.47 -3.07
CA ASN A 131 -4.84 13.63 -3.76
C ASN A 131 -3.36 13.77 -3.42
N ILE A 132 -2.52 12.91 -4.02
CA ILE A 132 -1.06 12.96 -3.91
C ILE A 132 -0.47 13.76 -5.06
N LYS A 133 0.53 14.60 -4.75
CA LYS A 133 1.34 15.37 -5.69
C LYS A 133 2.77 15.41 -5.20
N ASP A 134 3.73 15.41 -6.12
CA ASP A 134 5.17 15.45 -5.86
C ASP A 134 5.66 14.35 -4.90
N VAL A 135 4.95 13.21 -4.86
CA VAL A 135 5.32 12.04 -4.04
C VAL A 135 6.07 11.04 -4.91
N LYS A 136 7.29 10.67 -4.49
CA LYS A 136 8.10 9.66 -5.17
C LYS A 136 7.53 8.26 -5.00
N LEU A 137 7.72 7.36 -5.97
CA LEU A 137 7.25 5.97 -5.83
C LEU A 137 7.97 5.24 -4.68
N ASP A 138 9.25 5.54 -4.40
CA ASP A 138 9.96 5.05 -3.22
C ASP A 138 9.26 5.40 -1.90
N GLU A 139 8.70 6.60 -1.81
CA GLU A 139 7.92 7.05 -0.64
C GLU A 139 6.58 6.32 -0.57
N LEU A 140 5.89 6.11 -1.70
CA LEU A 140 4.69 5.27 -1.74
C LEU A 140 4.99 3.82 -1.31
N LYS A 141 6.16 3.28 -1.68
CA LYS A 141 6.64 1.97 -1.23
C LYS A 141 6.85 1.94 0.29
N ASN A 142 7.42 2.99 0.87
CA ASN A 142 7.50 3.13 2.34
C ASN A 142 6.12 3.18 3.00
N ARG A 143 5.14 3.87 2.40
CA ARG A 143 3.75 3.87 2.90
C ARG A 143 3.13 2.47 2.86
N ILE A 144 3.39 1.70 1.79
CA ILE A 144 2.96 0.30 1.69
C ILE A 144 3.56 -0.55 2.82
N PHE A 145 4.87 -0.47 3.07
CA PHE A 145 5.51 -1.20 4.18
C PHE A 145 4.89 -0.82 5.53
N SER A 146 4.63 0.47 5.75
CA SER A 146 3.99 0.96 6.97
C SER A 146 2.57 0.43 7.12
N TYR A 147 1.75 0.52 6.06
CA TYR A 147 0.39 -0.02 6.06
C TYR A 147 0.37 -1.53 6.37
N ILE A 148 1.24 -2.31 5.72
CA ILE A 148 1.36 -3.76 5.95
C ILE A 148 1.77 -4.05 7.40
N TYR A 149 2.74 -3.31 7.94
CA TYR A 149 3.17 -3.45 9.34
C TYR A 149 1.99 -3.29 10.30
N PHE A 150 1.25 -2.17 10.21
CA PHE A 150 0.12 -1.89 11.11
C PHE A 150 -1.01 -2.90 10.96
N LYS A 151 -1.32 -3.34 9.73
CA LYS A 151 -2.30 -4.41 9.48
C LYS A 151 -1.92 -5.76 10.09
N ASN A 152 -0.63 -6.02 10.28
CA ASN A 152 -0.11 -7.30 10.76
C ASN A 152 0.42 -7.25 12.20
N ILE A 153 0.19 -6.16 12.96
CA ILE A 153 0.69 -6.01 14.34
C ILE A 153 0.36 -7.24 15.20
N GLU A 154 -0.88 -7.71 15.21
CA GLU A 154 -1.27 -8.84 16.06
C GLU A 154 -0.60 -10.16 15.67
N LYS A 155 -0.34 -10.37 14.37
CA LYS A 155 0.40 -11.53 13.87
C LYS A 155 1.87 -11.45 14.29
N ILE A 156 2.49 -10.28 14.14
CA ILE A 156 3.87 -10.01 14.55
C ILE A 156 4.01 -10.23 16.08
N LYS A 157 3.05 -9.75 16.87
CA LYS A 157 3.02 -9.94 18.33
C LYS A 157 3.05 -11.42 18.71
N LYS A 158 2.24 -12.27 18.05
CA LYS A 158 2.18 -13.71 18.32
C LYS A 158 3.50 -14.42 18.03
N ILE A 159 4.16 -14.06 16.92
CA ILE A 159 5.46 -14.63 16.55
C ILE A 159 6.53 -14.25 17.57
N SER A 160 6.54 -12.98 18.03
CA SER A 160 7.49 -12.52 19.06
C SER A 160 7.32 -13.20 20.43
N ALA A 161 6.15 -13.79 20.69
CA ALA A 161 5.87 -14.51 21.94
C ALA A 161 6.10 -16.03 21.82
N SER A 162 6.41 -16.54 20.62
CA SER A 162 6.62 -17.96 20.38
C SER A 162 8.08 -18.39 20.60
N GLU A 163 8.31 -19.63 21.03
CA GLU A 163 9.66 -20.21 21.21
C GLU A 163 10.38 -20.54 19.87
N ASN A 164 9.82 -20.16 18.71
CA ASN A 164 10.40 -20.48 17.41
C ASN A 164 11.53 -19.48 17.04
N GLY A 165 12.74 -19.71 17.58
CA GLY A 165 13.86 -18.77 17.52
C GLY A 165 14.24 -18.29 16.11
N THR A 166 14.17 -19.16 15.10
CA THR A 166 14.58 -18.81 13.72
C THR A 166 13.60 -17.85 13.02
N ASP A 167 12.30 -17.93 13.32
CA ASP A 167 11.32 -16.97 12.82
C ASP A 167 11.42 -15.64 13.59
N CYS A 168 11.70 -15.70 14.89
CA CYS A 168 11.92 -14.50 15.70
C CYS A 168 13.07 -13.64 15.15
N ASP A 169 14.21 -14.25 14.80
CA ASP A 169 15.37 -13.54 14.27
C ASP A 169 15.09 -12.82 12.94
N LYS A 170 14.31 -13.44 12.05
CA LYS A 170 13.90 -12.83 10.78
C LYS A 170 13.00 -11.62 11.02
N TYR A 171 12.02 -11.76 11.90
CA TYR A 171 11.13 -10.65 12.26
C TYR A 171 11.89 -9.52 12.96
N LEU A 172 12.78 -9.83 13.90
CA LEU A 172 13.62 -8.81 14.55
C LEU A 172 14.47 -8.05 13.54
N THR A 173 15.05 -8.75 12.56
CA THR A 173 15.81 -8.14 11.46
C THR A 173 14.92 -7.20 10.66
N TYR A 174 13.73 -7.64 10.25
CA TYR A 174 12.75 -6.80 9.55
C TYR A 174 12.37 -5.55 10.37
N LEU A 175 12.04 -5.70 11.65
CA LEU A 175 11.64 -4.58 12.52
C LEU A 175 12.77 -3.56 12.69
N LYS A 176 14.03 -4.02 12.79
CA LYS A 176 15.20 -3.15 12.83
C LYS A 176 15.38 -2.35 11.53
N SER A 177 15.26 -3.00 10.36
CA SER A 177 15.36 -2.30 9.07
C SER A 177 14.19 -1.33 8.84
N PHE A 178 12.98 -1.67 9.29
CA PHE A 178 11.80 -0.79 9.14
C PHE A 178 11.82 0.43 10.08
N LYS A 179 12.62 0.39 11.15
CA LYS A 179 12.66 1.41 12.21
C LYS A 179 12.85 2.83 11.68
N SER A 180 13.73 3.04 10.70
CA SER A 180 14.00 4.37 10.15
C SER A 180 12.74 4.98 9.50
N VAL A 181 12.03 4.17 8.70
CA VAL A 181 10.77 4.59 8.05
C VAL A 181 9.72 4.90 9.11
N HIS A 182 9.53 4.00 10.07
CA HIS A 182 8.57 4.18 11.16
C HIS A 182 8.83 5.46 11.98
N ASP A 183 10.08 5.70 12.39
CA ASP A 183 10.43 6.86 13.21
C ASP A 183 10.29 8.17 12.42
N GLY A 184 10.60 8.15 11.12
CA GLY A 184 10.32 9.26 10.21
C GLY A 184 8.84 9.63 10.22
N TYR A 185 7.95 8.67 9.97
CA TYR A 185 6.50 8.90 9.99
C TYR A 185 5.97 9.31 11.36
N LYS A 186 6.46 8.68 12.44
CA LYS A 186 6.11 9.07 13.80
C LYS A 186 6.43 10.53 14.08
N ASN A 187 7.60 11.00 13.64
CA ASN A 187 8.02 12.38 13.83
C ASN A 187 7.20 13.35 12.99
N ASN A 188 6.91 13.00 11.74
CA ASN A 188 6.23 13.87 10.79
C ASN A 188 4.71 13.94 11.01
N HIS A 189 4.09 12.86 11.46
CA HIS A 189 2.62 12.77 11.55
C HIS A 189 2.06 12.79 12.97
N CYS A 190 2.87 12.44 13.99
CA CYS A 190 2.38 12.23 15.35
C CYS A 190 3.05 13.12 16.40
N ARG A 191 3.78 14.17 15.99
CA ARG A 191 4.39 15.19 16.86
C ARG A 191 3.99 16.60 16.46
N GLY A 192 4.18 17.57 17.37
CA GLY A 192 3.94 18.99 17.11
C GLY A 192 2.46 19.34 16.91
N VAL A 193 2.18 20.29 16.02
CA VAL A 193 0.80 20.74 15.68
C VAL A 193 -0.05 19.60 15.10
N PHE A 194 0.57 18.58 14.51
CA PHE A 194 -0.14 17.39 14.01
C PHE A 194 -0.55 16.41 15.11
N ALA A 195 -0.09 16.59 16.36
CA ALA A 195 -0.54 15.78 17.49
C ALA A 195 -2.03 16.01 17.84
N PHE A 196 -2.65 17.07 17.32
CA PHE A 196 -4.09 17.32 17.49
C PHE A 196 -4.97 16.46 16.58
N THR A 197 -4.42 15.90 15.50
CA THR A 197 -5.10 14.88 14.71
C THR A 197 -4.81 13.51 15.30
N GLN A 198 -5.69 13.03 16.19
CA GLN A 198 -5.47 11.77 16.93
C GLN A 198 -5.23 10.53 16.04
N ASN A 199 -5.59 10.60 14.77
CA ASN A 199 -5.67 9.42 13.91
C ASN A 199 -4.48 9.22 12.97
N GLY A 200 -3.67 10.24 12.65
CA GLY A 200 -2.62 10.15 11.62
C GLY A 200 -3.17 9.77 10.23
N PRO A 201 -2.31 9.55 9.22
CA PRO A 201 -2.73 8.94 7.98
C PRO A 201 -3.05 7.44 8.17
N ASP A 202 -3.79 6.84 7.26
CA ASP A 202 -4.23 5.43 7.36
C ASP A 202 -3.06 4.42 7.29
N TYR A 203 -1.93 4.77 6.67
CA TYR A 203 -0.70 3.99 6.70
C TYR A 203 0.12 4.16 7.99
N PHE A 204 -0.19 5.15 8.83
CA PHE A 204 0.52 5.40 10.09
C PHE A 204 -0.44 5.91 11.17
N PRO A 205 -1.22 5.02 11.80
CA PRO A 205 -2.14 5.39 12.86
C PRO A 205 -1.39 5.80 14.13
N CYS A 206 -1.53 7.07 14.54
CA CYS A 206 -0.77 7.61 15.67
C CYS A 206 -1.06 6.93 17.02
N LYS A 207 -2.21 6.27 17.18
CA LYS A 207 -2.55 5.46 18.36
C LYS A 207 -1.60 4.26 18.56
N ASP A 208 -1.00 3.76 17.48
CA ASP A 208 -0.13 2.58 17.48
C ASP A 208 1.37 2.95 17.29
N LYS A 209 1.71 4.25 17.34
CA LYS A 209 3.06 4.79 17.05
C LYS A 209 4.19 4.30 17.96
N ASP A 210 3.86 3.69 19.09
CA ASP A 210 4.82 3.19 20.08
C ASP A 210 4.95 1.66 20.05
N VAL A 211 4.12 0.97 19.24
CA VAL A 211 4.10 -0.50 19.16
C VAL A 211 5.44 -1.04 18.67
N LEU A 212 6.07 -0.43 17.66
CA LEU A 212 7.36 -0.90 17.14
C LEU A 212 8.47 -0.86 18.21
N MET A 213 8.56 0.23 18.96
CA MET A 213 9.61 0.42 19.97
C MET A 213 9.53 -0.60 21.10
N SER A 214 8.31 -0.97 21.52
CA SER A 214 8.09 -2.02 22.52
C SER A 214 8.58 -3.42 22.07
N ARG A 215 8.92 -3.61 20.80
CA ARG A 215 9.29 -4.91 20.21
C ARG A 215 10.77 -5.04 19.86
N ILE A 216 11.48 -3.91 19.74
CA ILE A 216 12.92 -3.91 19.44
C ILE A 216 13.74 -3.87 20.74
N LEU A 217 13.18 -3.32 21.81
CA LEU A 217 13.86 -3.11 23.10
C LEU A 217 13.59 -4.20 24.16
N ASN A 218 12.66 -5.13 23.89
CA ASN A 218 12.42 -6.34 24.69
C ASN A 218 13.02 -7.54 23.97
#